data_AF-A0A1V0UIN6-F1
#
_entry.id   AF-A0A1V0UIN6-F1
#
_cell.length_a   1.000
_cell.length_b   1.000
_cell.length_c   1.000
_cell.angle_alpha   90.00
_cell.angle_beta   90.00
_cell.angle_gamma   90.00
#
_symmetry.space_group_name_H-M   'P 1'
#
loop_
_entity.id
_entity.type
_entity.pdbx_description
1 polymer ?
#
loop_
_entity_poly.entity_id
_entity_poly.type
_entity_poly.pdbx_seq_one_letter_code
_entity_poly.pdbx_strand_id
1 'polypeptide(L)'
;MAKTRISISLDRQQAERIREHAERAGMDVSAYLVHAAARQMAESDAIEEQFAEVDAAIARAEAEAGAMPDEAEADAAELTERQRRDVEAALALVHGADQQGARTPGHAA
;
A
#
# COMPACT_ATOMS: atom_id res chain seq x y z
N MET A 1 15.40 13.90 -36.83
CA MET A 1 14.09 13.27 -36.53
C MET A 1 12.98 14.29 -36.76
N ALA A 2 11.85 13.90 -37.36
CA ALA A 2 10.71 14.79 -37.52
C ALA A 2 10.05 15.06 -36.15
N LYS A 3 9.65 16.30 -35.88
CA LYS A 3 8.91 16.65 -34.66
C LYS A 3 7.44 16.27 -34.85
N THR A 4 6.88 15.45 -33.95
CA THR A 4 5.45 15.12 -33.93
C THR A 4 4.69 16.19 -33.16
N ARG A 5 3.62 16.75 -33.75
CA ARG A 5 2.74 17.71 -33.09
C ARG A 5 1.59 16.97 -32.42
N ILE A 6 1.31 17.34 -31.17
CA ILE A 6 0.17 16.88 -30.40
C ILE A 6 -0.70 18.10 -30.08
N SER A 7 -2.02 17.94 -30.17
CA SER A 7 -2.99 18.96 -29.78
C SER A 7 -3.68 18.51 -28.50
N ILE A 8 -3.72 19.40 -27.50
CA ILE A 8 -4.32 19.12 -26.20
C ILE A 8 -5.31 20.23 -25.89
N SER A 9 -6.55 19.85 -25.55
CA SER A 9 -7.57 20.77 -25.07
C SER A 9 -7.38 20.99 -23.58
N LEU A 10 -7.33 22.25 -23.17
CA LEU A 10 -7.22 22.66 -21.77
C LEU A 10 -8.40 23.56 -21.44
N ASP A 11 -8.87 23.51 -20.20
CA ASP A 11 -9.73 24.58 -19.73
C ASP A 11 -8.95 25.90 -19.64
N ARG A 12 -9.70 27.00 -19.66
CA ARG A 12 -9.10 28.34 -19.70
C ARG A 12 -8.22 28.61 -18.48
N GLN A 13 -8.64 28.17 -17.29
CA GLN A 13 -7.90 28.43 -16.05
C GLN A 13 -6.57 27.67 -16.04
N GLN A 14 -6.57 26.42 -16.50
CA GLN A 14 -5.35 25.63 -16.67
C GLN A 14 -4.40 26.27 -17.69
N ALA A 15 -4.93 26.70 -18.84
CA ALA A 15 -4.12 27.34 -19.88
C ALA A 15 -3.46 28.64 -19.40
N GLU A 16 -4.18 29.46 -18.61
CA GLU A 16 -3.65 30.69 -18.01
C GLU A 16 -2.55 30.37 -16.98
N ARG A 17 -2.80 29.42 -16.06
CA ARG A 17 -1.80 28.99 -15.07
C ARG A 17 -0.53 28.47 -15.74
N ILE A 18 -0.65 27.60 -16.74
CA ILE A 18 0.50 27.06 -17.47
C ILE A 18 1.30 28.19 -18.12
N ARG A 19 0.63 29.19 -18.70
CA ARG A 19 1.30 30.34 -19.31
C ARG A 19 2.08 31.15 -18.30
N GLU A 20 1.51 31.47 -17.15
CA GLU A 20 2.19 32.21 -16.08
C GLU A 20 3.42 31.46 -15.56
N HIS A 21 3.33 30.13 -15.42
CA HIS A 21 4.45 29.30 -15.00
C HIS A 21 5.55 29.21 -16.05
N ALA A 22 5.20 29.06 -17.32
CA ALA A 22 6.15 29.08 -18.42
C ALA A 22 6.89 30.43 -18.50
N GLU A 23 6.15 31.54 -18.40
CA GLU A 23 6.71 32.89 -18.39
C GLU A 23 7.66 33.11 -17.21
N ARG A 24 7.28 32.69 -16.00
CA ARG A 24 8.14 32.77 -14.81
C ARG A 24 9.42 31.96 -14.94
N ALA A 25 9.37 30.86 -15.70
CA ALA A 25 10.54 30.05 -16.02
C ALA A 25 11.36 30.59 -17.21
N GLY A 26 10.91 31.64 -17.88
CA GLY A 26 11.53 32.17 -19.10
C GLY A 26 11.42 31.23 -20.30
N MET A 27 10.40 30.36 -20.31
CA MET A 27 10.20 29.32 -21.32
C MET A 27 8.94 29.59 -22.15
N ASP A 28 8.94 29.13 -23.40
CA ASP A 28 7.69 29.05 -24.15
C ASP A 28 6.79 27.93 -23.56
N VAL A 29 5.48 28.06 -23.74
CA VAL A 29 4.50 27.12 -23.18
C VAL A 29 4.75 25.69 -23.65
N SER A 30 5.15 25.49 -24.90
CA SER A 30 5.38 24.15 -25.44
C SER A 30 6.65 23.52 -24.86
N ALA A 31 7.74 24.28 -24.71
CA ALA A 31 8.95 23.82 -24.05
C ALA A 31 8.73 23.56 -22.56
N TYR A 32 7.97 24.43 -21.88
CA TYR A 32 7.60 24.25 -20.49
C TYR A 32 6.83 22.94 -20.28
N LEU A 33 5.81 22.67 -21.12
CA LEU A 33 5.04 21.44 -21.04
C LEU A 33 5.88 20.20 -21.34
N VAL A 34 6.75 20.24 -22.35
CA VAL A 34 7.66 19.13 -22.67
C VAL A 34 8.63 18.86 -21.51
N HIS A 35 9.20 19.91 -20.93
CA HIS A 35 10.11 19.77 -19.79
C HIS A 35 9.40 19.21 -18.55
N ALA A 36 8.21 19.71 -18.24
CA ALA A 36 7.41 19.20 -17.12
C ALA A 36 7.03 17.73 -17.33
N ALA A 37 6.60 17.35 -18.54
CA ALA A 37 6.28 15.96 -18.87
C ALA A 37 7.50 15.05 -18.77
N ALA A 38 8.65 15.46 -19.31
CA ALA A 38 9.89 14.68 -19.22
C ALA A 38 10.33 14.48 -17.77
N ARG A 39 10.21 15.51 -16.93
CA ARG A 39 10.50 15.41 -15.50
C ARG A 39 9.55 14.44 -14.81
N GLN A 40 8.24 14.54 -15.07
CA GLN A 40 7.25 13.63 -14.51
C GLN A 40 7.53 12.18 -14.91
N MET A 41 7.87 11.93 -16.17
CA MET A 41 8.24 10.59 -16.65
C MET A 41 9.46 10.06 -15.91
N ALA A 42 10.53 10.85 -15.82
CA ALA A 42 11.74 10.43 -15.09
C ALA A 42 11.48 10.16 -13.60
N GLU A 43 10.63 10.97 -12.95
CA GLU A 43 10.23 10.74 -11.56
C GLU A 43 9.41 9.45 -11.40
N SER A 44 8.47 9.19 -12.31
CA SER A 44 7.68 7.95 -12.32
C SER A 44 8.54 6.72 -12.61
N ASP A 45 9.40 6.77 -13.63
CA ASP A 45 10.30 5.67 -14.00
C ASP A 45 11.25 5.33 -12.84
N ALA A 46 11.78 6.35 -12.15
CA ALA A 46 12.65 6.14 -11.00
C ALA A 46 11.91 5.53 -9.80
N ILE A 47 10.62 5.79 -9.64
CA ILE A 47 9.79 5.13 -8.62
C ILE A 47 9.58 3.66 -9.01
N GLU A 48 9.17 3.40 -10.25
CA GLU A 48 8.95 2.04 -10.74
C GLU A 48 10.23 1.19 -10.63
N GLU A 49 11.40 1.75 -10.98
CA GLU A 49 12.69 1.07 -10.84
C GLU A 49 13.02 0.71 -9.38
N GLN A 50 12.72 1.59 -8.42
CA GLN A 50 12.93 1.33 -7.00
C GLN A 50 12.09 0.16 -6.47
N PHE A 51 10.87 -0.01 -6.98
CA PHE A 51 9.96 -1.07 -6.53
C PHE A 51 10.11 -2.38 -7.32
N ALA A 52 10.74 -2.35 -8.50
CA ALA A 52 10.88 -3.51 -9.37
C ALA A 52 11.52 -4.73 -8.68
N GLU A 53 12.54 -4.52 -7.84
CA GLU A 53 13.17 -5.63 -7.11
C GLU A 53 12.25 -6.24 -6.05
N VAL A 54 11.47 -5.40 -5.35
CA VAL A 54 10.52 -5.84 -4.33
C VAL A 54 9.37 -6.60 -4.99
N ASP A 55 8.82 -6.07 -6.08
CA ASP A 55 7.77 -6.74 -6.84
C ASP A 55 8.25 -8.08 -7.40
N ALA A 56 9.49 -8.18 -7.87
CA ALA A 56 10.08 -9.44 -8.30
C ALA A 56 10.24 -10.44 -7.13
N ALA A 57 10.63 -9.96 -5.95
CA ALA A 57 10.72 -10.80 -4.75
C ALA A 57 9.35 -11.31 -4.29
N ILE A 58 8.33 -10.45 -4.33
CA ILE A 58 6.94 -10.82 -4.02
C ILE A 58 6.44 -11.84 -5.03
N ALA A 59 6.58 -11.57 -6.34
CA ALA A 59 6.14 -12.50 -7.38
C ALA A 59 6.81 -13.87 -7.26
N ARG A 60 8.10 -13.91 -6.89
CA ARG A 60 8.81 -15.16 -6.62
C ARG A 60 8.23 -15.89 -5.41
N ALA A 61 7.99 -15.19 -4.31
CA ALA A 61 7.41 -15.76 -3.09
C ALA A 61 5.98 -16.28 -3.32
N GLU A 62 5.16 -15.54 -4.07
CA GLU A 62 3.80 -15.95 -4.44
C GLU A 62 3.82 -17.18 -5.37
N ALA A 63 4.76 -17.24 -6.33
CA ALA A 63 4.93 -18.40 -7.18
C ALA A 63 5.41 -19.63 -6.39
N GLU A 64 6.34 -19.45 -5.45
CA GLU A 64 6.78 -20.51 -4.53
C GLU A 64 5.60 -21.00 -3.68
N ALA A 65 4.84 -20.11 -3.08
CA ALA A 65 3.66 -20.44 -2.26
C ALA A 65 2.58 -21.16 -3.07
N GLY A 66 2.26 -20.68 -4.28
CA GLY A 66 1.27 -21.33 -5.15
C GLY A 66 1.71 -22.69 -5.70
N ALA A 67 3.02 -22.99 -5.67
CA ALA A 67 3.57 -24.30 -6.04
C ALA A 67 3.65 -25.27 -4.84
N MET A 68 3.52 -24.78 -3.61
CA MET A 68 3.35 -25.65 -2.46
C MET A 68 2.01 -26.36 -2.59
N PRO A 69 1.93 -27.66 -2.25
CA PRO A 69 0.63 -28.29 -2.08
C PRO A 69 -0.13 -27.44 -1.05
N ASP A 70 -1.41 -27.15 -1.30
CA ASP A 70 -2.29 -26.69 -0.24
C ASP A 70 -2.03 -27.63 0.94
N GLU A 71 -1.56 -27.08 2.06
CA GLU A 71 -1.44 -27.83 3.31
C GLU A 71 -2.85 -28.17 3.74
N ALA A 72 -3.49 -29.13 3.07
CA ALA A 72 -4.91 -29.46 3.04
C ALA A 72 -5.72 -28.75 4.13
N GLU A 73 -5.98 -27.44 4.03
CA GLU A 73 -6.44 -26.55 5.13
C GLU A 73 -6.18 -27.01 6.58
N ALA A 74 -5.07 -27.71 6.86
CA ALA A 74 -5.00 -28.71 7.93
C ALA A 74 -6.39 -29.20 8.37
N ASP A 75 -7.30 -29.59 7.46
CA ASP A 75 -8.75 -29.71 7.57
C ASP A 75 -9.30 -29.38 8.96
N ALA A 76 -9.20 -28.10 9.36
CA ALA A 76 -9.56 -27.62 10.70
C ALA A 76 -9.29 -28.67 11.79
N ALA A 77 -8.10 -29.29 11.79
CA ALA A 77 -7.83 -30.53 12.49
C ALA A 77 -8.16 -30.25 13.93
N GLU A 78 -9.28 -30.81 14.39
CA GLU A 78 -9.89 -30.44 15.65
C GLU A 78 -8.76 -30.42 16.67
N LEU A 79 -8.45 -29.22 17.20
CA LEU A 79 -7.36 -29.07 18.14
C LEU A 79 -7.55 -30.17 19.17
N THR A 80 -6.51 -30.96 19.43
CA THR A 80 -6.61 -31.95 20.49
C THR A 80 -6.98 -31.21 21.78
N GLU A 81 -7.67 -31.88 22.68
CA GLU A 81 -8.09 -31.27 23.95
C GLU A 81 -6.91 -30.64 24.72
N ARG A 82 -5.72 -31.22 24.56
CA ARG A 82 -4.47 -30.65 25.09
C ARG A 82 -4.11 -29.34 24.40
N GLN A 83 -4.09 -29.30 23.07
CA GLN A 83 -3.77 -28.08 22.31
C GLN A 83 -4.78 -26.95 22.57
N ARG A 84 -6.07 -27.27 22.74
CA ARG A 84 -7.09 -26.27 23.13
C ARG A 84 -6.75 -25.63 24.48
N ARG A 85 -6.43 -26.45 25.49
CA ARG A 85 -6.04 -25.96 26.82
C ARG A 85 -4.75 -25.15 26.79
N ASP A 86 -3.79 -25.55 25.96
CA ASP A 86 -2.53 -24.80 25.80
C ASP A 86 -2.78 -23.41 25.16
N VAL A 87 -3.66 -23.33 24.16
CA VAL A 87 -4.08 -22.05 23.54
C VAL A 87 -4.89 -21.20 24.51
N GLU A 88 -5.83 -21.78 25.25
CA GLU A 88 -6.64 -21.06 26.25
C GLU A 88 -5.76 -20.48 27.37
N ALA A 89 -4.78 -21.23 27.85
CA ALA A 89 -3.82 -20.75 28.84
C ALA A 89 -2.98 -19.58 28.31
N ALA A 90 -2.53 -19.65 27.04
CA ALA A 90 -1.79 -18.57 26.41
C ALA A 90 -2.66 -17.31 26.21
N LEU A 91 -3.92 -17.48 25.79
CA LEU A 91 -4.87 -16.38 25.64
C LEU A 91 -5.21 -15.73 26.99
N ALA A 92 -5.36 -16.52 28.06
CA ALA A 92 -5.60 -16.01 29.41
C ALA A 92 -4.44 -15.13 29.93
N LEU A 93 -3.19 -15.43 29.53
CA LEU A 93 -2.03 -14.60 29.85
C LEU A 93 -2.07 -13.25 29.12
N VAL A 94 -2.54 -13.22 27.87
CA VAL A 94 -2.63 -12.01 27.05
C VAL A 94 -3.83 -11.14 27.45
N HIS A 95 -4.98 -11.76 27.76
CA HIS A 95 -6.22 -11.06 28.09
C HIS A 95 -6.32 -10.63 29.56
N GLY A 96 -5.41 -11.11 30.42
CA GLY A 96 -5.43 -10.85 31.86
C GLY A 96 -6.53 -11.64 32.55
N ALA A 97 -6.16 -12.45 33.55
CA ALA A 97 -7.07 -13.31 34.31
C ALA A 97 -7.91 -12.53 35.35
N ASP A 98 -8.62 -11.47 34.93
CA ASP A 98 -9.31 -10.58 35.88
C ASP A 98 -10.70 -10.11 35.42
N GLN A 99 -11.61 -11.06 35.18
CA GLN A 99 -13.06 -10.78 35.20
C GLN A 99 -13.87 -11.78 36.04
N GLN A 100 -13.24 -12.48 36.98
CA GLN A 100 -13.93 -13.37 37.92
C GLN A 100 -13.64 -12.96 39.36
N GLY A 101 -13.97 -11.73 39.76
CA GLY A 101 -13.71 -11.37 41.15
C GLY A 101 -14.00 -9.97 41.68
N ALA A 102 -14.94 -9.18 41.13
CA ALA A 102 -15.32 -7.93 41.81
C ALA A 102 -16.74 -7.43 41.46
N ARG A 103 -17.77 -8.19 41.85
CA ARG A 103 -19.04 -7.57 42.23
C ARG A 103 -18.98 -7.27 43.73
N THR A 104 -18.49 -6.10 44.10
CA THR A 104 -18.68 -5.56 45.45
C THR A 104 -20.12 -5.09 45.59
N PRO A 105 -20.92 -5.62 46.55
CA PRO A 105 -22.20 -5.04 46.88
C PRO A 105 -21.94 -3.71 47.62
N GLY A 106 -22.43 -2.60 47.08
CA GLY A 106 -22.45 -1.33 47.78
C GLY A 106 -23.25 -1.44 49.06
N HIS A 107 -22.60 -1.26 50.20
CA HIS A 107 -23.25 -1.16 51.50
C HIS A 107 -23.65 0.31 51.72
N ALA A 108 -24.95 0.54 51.84
CA ALA A 108 -25.52 1.80 52.27
C ALA A 108 -25.52 1.83 53.81
N ALA A 109 -24.89 2.86 54.38
CA ALA A 109 -25.19 3.46 55.68
C ALA A 109 -24.57 4.86 55.74
#